data_AF-A0A7I4YS53-F1
#
_entry.id   AF-A0A7I4YS53-F1
#
_cell.length_a   1.000
_cell.length_b   1.000
_cell.length_c   1.000
_cell.angle_alpha   90.00
_cell.angle_beta   90.00
_cell.angle_gamma   90.00
#
_symmetry.space_group_name_H-M   'P 1'
#
loop_
_entity.id
_entity.type
_entity.pdbx_description
1 polymer ?
#
loop_
_entity_poly.entity_id
_entity_poly.type
_entity_poly.pdbx_seq_one_letter_code
_entity_poly.pdbx_strand_id
1 'polypeptide(L)'
;MIKYDVIGVTETGRHRPLHAVFETGEEWFLGKCDSRGVGGVGVLVNTHLAMNIDSYESLTTRIGRLRLRRCGSTPALTIFVAYAPTSKIGTRRTAEELHFGTHGVEWNEEGERPTPSMVTRSSRSRFI
;
A
#
# COMPACT_ATOMS: atom_id res chain seq x y z
N MET A 1 -0.54 -25.51 -11.78
CA MET A 1 -0.27 -24.31 -12.60
C MET A 1 -0.93 -23.14 -11.91
N ILE A 2 -0.19 -22.08 -11.57
CA ILE A 2 -0.76 -20.91 -10.88
C ILE A 2 -1.22 -19.92 -11.96
N LYS A 3 -2.49 -19.53 -11.91
CA LYS A 3 -3.06 -18.49 -12.77
C LYS A 3 -3.10 -17.19 -12.00
N TYR A 4 -2.71 -16.10 -12.63
CA TYR A 4 -2.77 -14.77 -12.06
C TYR A 4 -3.32 -13.78 -13.07
N ASP A 5 -3.87 -12.71 -12.52
CA ASP A 5 -4.42 -11.58 -13.26
C ASP A 5 -3.53 -10.35 -13.07
N VAL A 6 -3.13 -10.09 -11.82
CA VAL A 6 -2.19 -9.03 -11.42
C VAL A 6 -1.26 -9.56 -10.35
N ILE A 7 0.04 -9.28 -10.44
CA ILE A 7 1.05 -9.56 -9.40
C ILE A 7 1.70 -8.24 -8.98
N GLY A 8 1.64 -7.94 -7.68
CA GLY A 8 2.39 -6.83 -7.10
C GLY A 8 3.82 -7.25 -6.78
N VAL A 9 4.78 -6.44 -7.20
CA VAL A 9 6.21 -6.64 -6.92
C VAL A 9 6.73 -5.46 -6.13
N THR A 10 7.56 -5.74 -5.14
CA THR A 10 8.19 -4.74 -4.28
C THR A 10 9.69 -4.99 -4.29
N GLU A 11 10.49 -3.97 -3.98
CA GLU A 11 11.95 -4.08 -3.98
C GLU A 11 12.53 -4.42 -5.36
N THR A 12 12.04 -3.76 -6.41
CA THR A 12 12.42 -4.02 -7.81
C THR A 12 13.91 -3.78 -8.11
N GLY A 13 14.65 -3.10 -7.21
CA GLY A 13 16.08 -2.82 -7.37
C GLY A 13 16.42 -1.89 -8.54
N ARG A 14 15.43 -1.26 -9.17
CA ARG A 14 15.65 -0.45 -10.39
C ARG A 14 15.91 1.01 -10.06
N HIS A 15 16.97 1.61 -10.61
CA HIS A 15 17.20 3.06 -10.47
C HIS A 15 16.33 3.93 -11.39
N ARG A 16 15.75 3.34 -12.43
CA ARG A 16 14.86 4.02 -13.39
C ARG A 16 13.58 3.22 -13.55
N PRO A 17 12.43 3.89 -13.77
CA PRO A 17 11.20 3.20 -14.12
C PRO A 17 11.41 2.36 -15.39
N LEU A 18 10.75 1.21 -15.46
CA LEU A 18 10.71 0.36 -16.64
C LEU A 18 9.24 0.08 -16.98
N HIS A 19 8.93 0.19 -18.27
CA HIS A 19 7.72 -0.33 -18.85
C HIS A 19 8.13 -1.32 -19.95
N ALA A 20 7.65 -2.55 -19.86
CA ALA A 20 7.94 -3.59 -20.84
C ALA A 20 6.68 -4.41 -21.14
N VAL A 21 6.54 -4.80 -22.40
CA VAL A 21 5.49 -5.71 -22.86
C VAL A 21 6.18 -6.91 -23.46
N PHE A 22 5.84 -8.10 -22.98
CA PHE A 22 6.42 -9.36 -23.45
C PHE A 22 5.64 -9.89 -24.66
N GLU A 23 6.22 -10.84 -25.39
CA GLU A 23 5.56 -11.50 -26.53
C GLU A 23 4.27 -12.23 -26.12
N THR A 24 4.16 -12.63 -24.85
CA THR A 24 2.94 -13.19 -24.24
C THR A 24 1.81 -12.17 -24.13
N GLY A 25 2.09 -10.87 -24.32
CA GLY A 25 1.17 -9.75 -24.11
C GLY A 25 1.06 -9.31 -22.65
N GLU A 26 1.92 -9.82 -21.77
CA GLU A 26 1.98 -9.38 -20.38
C GLU A 26 2.68 -8.03 -20.25
N GLU A 27 2.10 -7.15 -19.45
CA GLU A 27 2.63 -5.81 -19.23
C GLU A 27 3.30 -5.70 -17.85
N TRP A 28 4.49 -5.13 -17.85
CA TRP A 28 5.33 -4.97 -16.67
C TRP A 28 5.57 -3.50 -16.44
N PHE A 29 5.15 -3.02 -15.28
CA PHE A 29 5.44 -1.69 -14.79
C PHE A 29 6.33 -1.81 -13.58
N LEU A 30 7.59 -1.39 -13.66
CA LEU A 30 8.51 -1.40 -12.52
C LEU A 30 8.88 0.04 -12.19
N GLY A 31 8.53 0.47 -10.99
CA GLY A 31 8.93 1.73 -10.39
C GLY A 31 10.37 1.67 -9.89
N LYS A 32 10.92 2.85 -9.64
CA LYS A 32 12.31 3.02 -9.21
C LYS A 32 12.48 2.98 -7.69
N CYS A 33 13.66 2.55 -7.26
CA CYS A 33 14.18 2.73 -5.92
C CYS A 33 14.59 4.19 -5.66
N ASP A 34 14.81 4.52 -4.40
CA ASP A 34 15.49 5.75 -4.01
C ASP A 34 17.01 5.69 -4.31
N SER A 35 17.73 6.77 -3.99
CA SER A 35 19.19 6.84 -4.18
C SER A 35 19.99 5.80 -3.39
N ARG A 36 19.38 5.20 -2.35
CA ARG A 36 20.00 4.16 -1.53
C ARG A 36 19.73 2.75 -2.09
N GLY A 37 19.03 2.65 -3.22
CA GLY A 37 18.60 1.38 -3.78
C GLY A 37 17.43 0.75 -3.01
N VAL A 38 16.78 1.50 -2.11
CA VAL A 38 15.68 1.00 -1.29
C VAL A 38 14.33 1.29 -1.97
N GLY A 39 13.48 0.26 -2.00
CA GLY A 39 12.14 0.33 -2.58
C GLY A 39 12.11 -0.01 -4.05
N GLY A 40 11.28 0.70 -4.80
CA GLY A 40 10.81 0.24 -6.09
C GLY A 40 9.59 -0.65 -5.89
N VAL A 41 8.54 -0.32 -6.64
CA VAL A 41 7.26 -1.02 -6.65
C VAL A 41 6.89 -1.25 -8.09
N GLY A 42 6.37 -2.41 -8.40
CA GLY A 42 5.94 -2.75 -9.72
C GLY A 42 4.69 -3.60 -9.72
N VAL A 43 4.10 -3.70 -10.91
CA VAL A 43 2.98 -4.56 -11.18
C VAL A 43 3.24 -5.32 -12.47
N LEU A 44 2.97 -6.61 -12.44
CA LEU A 44 2.87 -7.47 -13.61
C LEU A 44 1.40 -7.72 -13.86
N VAL A 45 0.94 -7.47 -15.07
CA VAL A 45 -0.46 -7.66 -15.47
C VAL A 45 -0.51 -8.75 -16.53
N ASN A 46 -1.38 -9.73 -16.30
CA ASN A 46 -1.64 -10.77 -17.28
C ASN A 46 -2.28 -10.17 -18.54
N THR A 47 -2.00 -10.77 -19.69
CA THR A 47 -2.51 -10.37 -21.01
C THR A 47 -4.02 -10.11 -21.04
N HIS A 48 -4.82 -10.91 -20.32
CA HIS A 48 -6.28 -10.72 -20.28
C HIS A 48 -6.71 -9.39 -19.64
N LEU A 49 -5.94 -8.87 -18.69
CA LEU A 49 -6.20 -7.59 -18.04
C LEU A 49 -5.37 -6.43 -18.60
N ALA A 50 -4.29 -6.72 -19.33
CA ALA A 50 -3.40 -5.71 -19.89
C ALA A 50 -4.15 -4.68 -20.75
N MET A 51 -5.08 -5.15 -21.60
CA MET A 51 -5.90 -4.27 -22.45
C MET A 51 -6.82 -3.32 -21.66
N ASN A 52 -7.10 -3.65 -20.39
CA ASN A 52 -7.95 -2.84 -19.52
C ASN A 52 -7.14 -1.85 -18.68
N ILE A 53 -5.82 -1.76 -18.84
CA ILE A 53 -5.01 -0.80 -18.08
C ILE A 53 -5.35 0.62 -18.55
N ASP A 54 -5.66 1.47 -17.58
CA ASP A 54 -5.80 2.91 -17.78
C ASP A 54 -4.45 3.59 -17.55
N SER A 55 -3.86 3.35 -16.38
CA SER A 55 -2.59 3.95 -16.00
C SER A 55 -1.91 3.21 -14.84
N TYR A 56 -0.58 3.27 -14.79
CA TYR A 56 0.21 2.92 -13.62
C TYR A 56 1.05 4.13 -13.19
N GLU A 57 1.05 4.41 -11.90
CA GLU A 57 1.93 5.42 -11.31
C GLU A 57 2.60 4.90 -10.04
N SER A 58 3.84 5.29 -9.81
CA SER A 58 4.51 5.10 -8.53
C SER A 58 4.31 6.35 -7.68
N LEU A 59 3.38 6.30 -6.74
CA LEU A 59 3.07 7.39 -5.82
C LEU A 59 4.25 7.73 -4.91
N THR A 60 4.96 6.71 -4.46
CA THR A 60 6.23 6.84 -3.73
C THR A 60 7.17 5.72 -4.17
N THR A 61 8.38 5.64 -3.60
CA THR A 61 9.27 4.49 -3.82
C THR A 61 8.72 3.19 -3.23
N ARG A 62 7.61 3.24 -2.50
CA ARG A 62 7.01 2.11 -1.77
C ARG A 62 5.56 1.84 -2.09
N ILE A 63 4.92 2.72 -2.86
CA ILE A 63 3.49 2.65 -3.18
C ILE A 63 3.31 2.85 -4.68
N GLY A 64 2.76 1.84 -5.34
CA GLY A 64 2.34 1.87 -6.74
C GLY A 64 0.81 1.85 -6.82
N ARG A 65 0.26 2.52 -7.83
CA ARG A 65 -1.18 2.56 -8.12
C ARG A 65 -1.39 2.14 -9.57
N LEU A 66 -2.13 1.05 -9.76
CA LEU A 66 -2.63 0.61 -11.05
C LEU A 66 -4.12 0.98 -11.14
N ARG A 67 -4.50 1.71 -12.19
CA ARG A 67 -5.89 1.99 -12.54
C ARG A 67 -6.28 1.17 -13.75
N LEU A 68 -7.43 0.52 -13.67
CA LEU A 68 -8.05 -0.12 -14.81
C LEU A 68 -9.18 0.75 -15.35
N ARG A 69 -9.36 0.70 -16.66
CA ARG A 69 -10.44 1.37 -17.36
C ARG A 69 -11.77 0.81 -16.88
N ARG A 70 -12.74 1.71 -16.79
CA ARG A 70 -14.14 1.35 -16.54
C ARG A 70 -14.77 0.93 -17.87
N CYS A 71 -15.34 -0.26 -17.96
CA CYS A 71 -16.06 -0.71 -19.16
C CYS A 71 -17.53 -1.03 -18.82
N GLY A 72 -18.48 -0.34 -19.47
CA GLY A 72 -19.91 -0.59 -19.28
C GLY A 72 -20.37 -0.43 -17.83
N SER A 73 -20.98 -1.48 -17.27
CA SER A 73 -21.51 -1.52 -15.91
C SER A 73 -20.47 -1.87 -14.83
N THR A 74 -19.23 -2.21 -15.20
CA THR A 74 -18.19 -2.52 -14.20
C THR A 74 -17.81 -1.25 -13.43
N PRO A 75 -17.62 -1.33 -12.10
CA PRO A 75 -17.07 -0.22 -11.32
C PRO A 75 -15.59 -0.04 -11.66
N ALA A 76 -15.08 1.19 -11.57
CA ALA A 76 -13.67 1.48 -11.81
C ALA A 76 -12.81 0.76 -10.76
N LEU A 77 -11.85 -0.05 -11.21
CA LEU A 77 -10.94 -0.78 -10.33
C LEU A 77 -9.61 -0.03 -10.20
N THR A 78 -9.17 0.21 -8.96
CA THR A 78 -7.84 0.74 -8.64
C THR A 78 -7.14 -0.20 -7.67
N ILE A 79 -5.95 -0.64 -8.01
CA ILE A 79 -5.13 -1.55 -7.22
C ILE A 79 -3.93 -0.77 -6.68
N PHE A 80 -3.68 -0.90 -5.37
CA PHE A 80 -2.50 -0.35 -4.73
C PHE A 80 -1.52 -1.46 -4.37
N VAL A 81 -0.26 -1.31 -4.73
CA VAL A 81 0.85 -2.17 -4.30
C VAL A 81 1.69 -1.38 -3.32
N ALA A 82 1.78 -1.83 -2.08
CA ALA A 82 2.54 -1.15 -1.05
C ALA A 82 3.40 -2.12 -0.26
N TYR A 83 4.58 -1.68 0.18
CA TYR A 83 5.38 -2.39 1.18
C TYR A 83 5.65 -1.50 2.40
N ALA A 84 5.50 -2.09 3.58
CA ALA A 84 5.90 -1.46 4.84
C ALA A 84 7.36 -1.80 5.14
N PRO A 85 8.18 -0.84 5.60
CA PRO A 85 9.52 -1.17 6.10
C PRO A 85 9.39 -2.12 7.29
N THR A 86 10.19 -3.18 7.28
CA THR A 86 10.34 -4.03 8.46
C THR A 86 11.20 -3.26 9.46
N SER A 87 10.60 -2.82 10.57
CA SER A 87 11.40 -2.37 11.71
C SER A 87 12.15 -3.60 12.23
N LYS A 88 13.48 -3.55 12.24
CA LYS A 88 14.25 -4.50 13.07
C LYS A 88 14.00 -4.09 14.50
N ILE A 89 13.08 -4.78 15.18
CA ILE A 89 13.05 -4.74 16.64
C ILE A 89 14.31 -5.47 17.12
N GLY A 90 15.34 -4.67 17.39
CA GLY A 90 16.68 -5.11 17.77
C GLY A 90 17.22 -4.13 18.80
N THR A 91 16.90 -4.43 20.05
CA THR A 91 17.58 -4.06 21.29
C THR A 91 18.64 -2.94 21.24
N ARG A 92 18.27 -1.83 21.92
CA ARG A 92 19.13 -0.87 22.66
C ARG A 92 19.93 0.16 21.83
N ARG A 93 19.43 1.41 21.84
CA ARG A 93 20.05 2.54 22.58
C ARG A 93 19.02 3.67 22.81
N THR A 94 18.86 3.98 24.11
CA THR A 94 18.25 5.16 24.76
C THR A 94 16.81 5.52 24.42
N ALA A 95 15.91 5.05 25.28
CA ALA A 95 14.62 5.69 25.52
C ALA A 95 14.86 7.08 26.11
N GLU A 96 14.82 8.10 25.26
CA GLU A 96 14.57 9.47 25.70
C GLU A 96 13.06 9.71 25.54
N GLU A 97 12.44 10.19 26.63
CA GLU A 97 11.00 10.25 26.87
C GLU A 97 10.21 10.88 25.71
N LEU A 98 9.40 10.06 25.03
CA LEU A 98 8.23 10.54 24.31
C LEU A 98 7.00 10.24 25.16
N HIS A 99 6.65 11.18 26.03
CA HIS A 99 5.38 11.20 26.74
C HIS A 99 4.23 11.35 25.73
N PHE A 100 3.72 10.23 25.20
CA PHE A 100 2.46 10.18 24.47
C PHE A 100 1.35 9.73 25.42
N GLY A 101 0.51 10.68 25.81
CA GLY A 101 -0.76 10.38 26.47
C GLY A 101 -1.60 9.47 25.59
N THR A 102 -1.95 8.30 26.09
CA THR A 102 -2.79 7.34 25.39
C THR A 102 -4.25 7.80 25.44
N HIS A 103 -4.75 8.39 24.37
CA HIS A 103 -6.19 8.46 24.12
C HIS A 103 -6.63 7.13 23.51
N GLY A 104 -7.14 6.24 24.35
CA GLY A 104 -7.82 5.02 23.89
C GLY A 104 -9.16 5.40 23.26
N VAL A 105 -9.33 5.10 21.98
CA VAL A 105 -10.60 5.20 21.26
C VAL A 105 -11.22 3.80 21.27
N GLU A 106 -12.38 3.66 21.91
CA GLU A 106 -13.15 2.42 21.95
C GLU A 106 -14.23 2.48 20.87
N TRP A 107 -14.25 1.48 19.98
CA TRP A 107 -15.25 1.36 18.92
C TRP A 107 -16.43 0.54 19.44
N ASN A 108 -17.64 1.11 19.45
CA ASN A 108 -18.86 0.40 19.81
C ASN A 108 -19.55 -0.16 18.55
N GLU A 109 -19.74 -1.48 18.49
CA GLU A 109 -20.42 -2.18 17.40
C GLU A 109 -21.92 -2.37 17.70
N GLU A 110 -22.66 -1.27 17.85
CA GLU A 110 -24.13 -1.34 17.90
C GLU A 110 -24.69 -1.07 16.50
N GLY A 111 -25.21 -2.12 15.88
CA GLY A 111 -25.78 -2.10 14.55
C GLY A 111 -27.05 -1.27 14.48
N GLU A 112 -26.97 -0.08 13.86
CA GLU A 112 -27.91 0.54 12.92
C GLU A 112 -27.35 1.94 12.55
N ARG A 113 -27.04 2.14 11.26
CA ARG A 113 -26.63 3.36 10.52
C ARG A 113 -25.85 4.47 11.29
N PRO A 114 -24.52 4.60 11.09
CA PRO A 114 -23.74 5.60 11.81
C PRO A 114 -23.65 6.96 11.07
N THR A 115 -24.10 8.03 11.73
CA THR A 115 -23.47 9.35 11.63
C THR A 115 -22.49 9.46 12.82
N PRO A 116 -21.19 9.73 12.62
CA PRO A 116 -20.21 9.65 13.71
C PRO A 116 -20.30 10.88 14.61
N SER A 117 -20.62 10.70 15.89
CA SER A 117 -20.44 11.72 16.93
C SER A 117 -19.45 11.21 17.99
N MET A 118 -18.54 12.10 18.41
CA MET A 118 -17.40 11.79 19.29
C MET A 118 -17.73 12.14 20.75
N VAL A 119 -17.47 11.23 21.69
CA VAL A 119 -17.57 11.48 23.15
C VAL A 119 -16.25 11.03 23.81
N THR A 120 -15.64 11.91 24.62
CA THR A 120 -14.38 11.63 25.35
C THR A 120 -14.58 11.79 26.86
N ARG A 121 -14.07 10.86 27.67
CA ARG A 121 -14.06 10.94 29.15
C ARG A 121 -12.69 10.56 29.68
N SER A 122 -12.09 11.46 30.47
CA SER A 122 -10.72 11.36 31.01
C SER A 122 -10.72 10.80 32.44
N SER A 123 -9.87 9.81 32.73
CA SER A 123 -9.65 9.29 34.09
C SER A 123 -8.14 9.12 34.35
N ARG A 124 -7.60 9.78 35.38
CA ARG A 124 -6.19 9.67 35.83
C ARG A 124 -6.04 8.56 36.87
N SER A 125 -5.01 7.72 36.76
CA SER A 125 -4.49 6.97 37.92
C SER A 125 -2.96 6.98 37.94
N ARG A 126 -2.40 7.26 39.12
CA ARG A 126 -0.97 7.28 39.44
C ARG A 126 -0.63 5.99 40.18
N PHE A 127 0.36 5.25 39.73
CA PHE A 127 1.06 4.29 40.59
C PHE A 127 2.53 4.72 40.70
N ILE A 128 2.92 4.87 41.95
CA ILE A 128 4.23 5.28 42.49
C ILE A 128 5.34 4.31 42.08
#